data_AF-A0A485PDW9-F1
#
_entry.id   AF-A0A485PDW9-F1
#
_cell.length_a   1.000
_cell.length_b   1.000
_cell.length_c   1.000
_cell.angle_alpha   90.00
_cell.angle_beta   90.00
_cell.angle_gamma   90.00
#
_symmetry.space_group_name_H-M   'P 1'
#
loop_
_entity.id
_entity.type
_entity.pdbx_description
1 polymer ?
#
loop_
_entity_poly.entity_id
_entity_poly.type
_entity_poly.pdbx_seq_one_letter_code
_entity_poly.pdbx_strand_id
1 'polypeptide(L)'
;MYVEALKDLSDMIMFFPLSLTGEKAMNLEYILERATTRFFPVYEKALRDHGQDFLVGNQLSWADIQLLEVIFMAEECKPSVLTGFPLLQAMLSK
;
A
#
# COMPACT_ATOMS: atom_id res chain seq x y z
N MET A 1 12.98 -7.30 -2.31
CA MET A 1 12.37 -6.51 -3.40
C MET A 1 10.95 -6.03 -3.11
N TYR A 2 9.90 -6.86 -3.16
CA TYR A 2 8.52 -6.38 -2.90
C TYR A 2 8.25 -6.03 -1.42
N VAL A 3 8.71 -6.86 -0.49
CA VAL A 3 8.44 -6.68 0.94
C VAL A 3 9.26 -5.53 1.55
N GLU A 4 10.53 -5.39 1.15
CA GLU A 4 11.38 -4.29 1.64
C GLU A 4 10.85 -2.92 1.21
N ALA A 5 10.30 -2.81 0.00
CA ALA A 5 9.68 -1.57 -0.45
C ALA A 5 8.44 -1.21 0.39
N LEU A 6 7.61 -2.20 0.74
CA LEU A 6 6.44 -2.00 1.60
C LEU A 6 6.82 -1.65 3.03
N LYS A 7 7.94 -2.16 3.52
CA LYS A 7 8.42 -1.90 4.88
C LYS A 7 8.66 -0.41 5.13
N ASP A 8 9.27 0.29 4.18
CA ASP A 8 9.47 1.75 4.28
C ASP A 8 8.14 2.51 4.43
N LEU A 9 7.10 2.13 3.67
CA LEU A 9 5.79 2.77 3.75
C LEU A 9 5.05 2.39 5.05
N SER A 10 5.13 1.12 5.44
CA SER A 10 4.56 0.61 6.69
C SER A 10 5.15 1.34 7.89
N ASP A 11 6.47 1.47 7.97
CA ASP A 11 7.15 2.18 9.05
C ASP A 11 6.68 3.65 9.11
N MET A 12 6.57 4.33 7.98
CA MET A 12 6.08 5.72 7.94
C MET A 12 4.64 5.85 8.49
N ILE A 13 3.74 4.94 8.13
CA ILE A 13 2.37 4.94 8.65
C ILE A 13 2.35 4.54 10.14
N MET A 14 3.19 3.60 10.56
CA MET A 14 3.26 3.14 11.94
C MET A 14 3.77 4.23 12.90
N PHE A 15 4.73 5.06 12.47
CA PHE A 15 5.24 6.19 13.26
C PHE A 15 4.36 7.44 13.15
N PHE A 16 3.40 7.48 12.22
CA PHE A 16 2.51 8.63 12.02
C PHE A 16 1.78 9.09 13.30
N PRO A 17 1.21 8.21 14.15
CA PRO A 17 0.51 8.63 15.38
C PRO A 17 1.41 9.39 16.37
N LEU A 18 2.72 9.13 16.33
CA LEU A 18 3.73 9.72 17.21
C LEU A 18 4.22 11.10 16.73
N SER A 19 3.81 11.54 15.55
CA SER A 19 4.21 12.84 15.00
C SER A 19 3.58 14.02 15.77
N LEU A 20 4.29 15.16 15.77
CA LEU A 20 3.86 16.39 16.44
C LEU A 20 2.59 16.94 15.79
N THR A 21 1.66 17.46 16.60
CA THR A 21 0.33 17.93 16.16
C THR A 21 0.36 18.99 15.06
N GLY A 22 1.41 19.81 14.99
CA GLY A 22 1.59 20.81 13.92
C GLY A 22 2.02 20.22 12.57
N GLU A 23 2.62 19.03 12.55
CA GLU A 23 3.17 18.39 11.35
C GLU A 23 2.31 17.22 10.85
N LYS A 24 1.31 16.80 11.64
CA LYS A 24 0.43 15.65 11.31
C LYS A 24 -0.19 15.77 9.92
N ALA A 25 -0.76 16.92 9.56
CA ALA A 25 -1.40 17.07 8.25
C ALA A 25 -0.40 16.93 7.09
N MET A 26 0.78 17.55 7.22
CA MET A 26 1.84 17.50 6.21
C MET A 26 2.44 16.10 6.08
N ASN A 27 2.67 15.41 7.21
CA ASN A 27 3.17 14.04 7.22
C ASN A 27 2.15 13.06 6.62
N LEU A 28 0.86 13.23 6.93
CA LEU A 28 -0.21 12.42 6.34
C LEU A 28 -0.23 12.59 4.81
N GLU A 29 -0.19 13.83 4.32
CA GLU A 29 -0.19 14.11 2.89
C GLU A 29 1.04 13.49 2.19
N TYR A 30 2.22 13.63 2.78
CA TYR A 30 3.46 13.02 2.27
C TYR A 30 3.39 11.49 2.20
N ILE A 31 2.84 10.84 3.23
CA ILE A 31 2.66 9.38 3.26
C ILE A 31 1.69 8.93 2.16
N LEU A 32 0.56 9.61 2.01
CA LEU A 32 -0.45 9.28 1.00
C LEU A 32 0.05 9.54 -0.42
N GLU A 33 0.81 10.60 -0.63
CA GLU A 33 1.46 10.88 -1.90
C GLU A 33 2.44 9.76 -2.26
N ARG A 34 3.31 9.35 -1.32
CA ARG A 34 4.22 8.22 -1.52
C ARG A 34 3.48 6.92 -1.85
N ALA A 35 2.43 6.61 -1.10
CA ALA A 35 1.62 5.41 -1.31
C ALA A 35 1.03 5.37 -2.74
N THR A 36 0.39 6.46 -3.16
CA THR A 36 -0.32 6.54 -4.44
C THR A 36 0.59 6.76 -5.65
N THR A 37 1.74 7.41 -5.50
CA THR A 37 2.64 7.72 -6.63
C THR A 37 3.72 6.68 -6.84
N ARG A 38 4.23 6.07 -5.76
CA ARG A 38 5.43 5.21 -5.81
C ARG A 38 5.13 3.75 -5.55
N PHE A 39 4.30 3.45 -4.57
CA PHE A 39 4.09 2.06 -4.14
C PHE A 39 2.96 1.39 -4.91
N PHE A 40 1.72 1.87 -4.77
CA PHE A 40 0.55 1.24 -5.38
C PHE A 40 0.64 1.05 -6.89
N PRO A 41 1.17 2.01 -7.69
CA PRO A 41 1.34 1.79 -9.13
C PRO A 41 2.26 0.62 -9.49
N VAL A 42 3.26 0.33 -8.65
CA VAL A 42 4.20 -0.78 -8.90
C VAL A 42 3.51 -2.12 -8.71
N TYR A 43 2.71 -2.27 -7.65
CA TYR A 43 1.97 -3.51 -7.39
C TYR A 43 0.81 -3.69 -8.36
N GLU A 44 0.06 -2.64 -8.66
CA GLU A 44 -0.99 -2.64 -9.69
C GLU A 44 -0.41 -3.04 -11.06
N LYS A 45 0.78 -2.52 -11.40
CA LYS A 45 1.48 -2.91 -12.64
C LYS A 45 1.93 -4.36 -12.59
N ALA A 46 2.51 -4.83 -11.48
CA ALA A 46 2.92 -6.22 -11.35
C ALA A 46 1.74 -7.17 -11.61
N LEU A 47 0.62 -6.96 -10.91
CA LEU A 47 -0.62 -7.75 -11.08
C LEU A 47 -1.13 -7.72 -12.52
N ARG A 48 -1.06 -6.57 -13.17
CA ARG A 48 -1.45 -6.39 -14.57
C ARG A 48 -0.53 -7.12 -15.55
N ASP A 49 0.78 -7.06 -15.32
CA ASP A 49 1.80 -7.60 -16.23
C ASP A 49 1.74 -9.14 -16.26
N HIS A 50 1.54 -9.78 -15.11
CA HIS A 50 1.41 -11.25 -15.06
C HIS A 50 -0.04 -11.75 -15.16
N GLY A 51 -1.05 -10.90 -14.91
CA GLY A 51 -2.47 -11.24 -15.01
C GLY A 51 -2.90 -12.37 -14.06
N GLN A 52 -2.21 -12.50 -12.93
CA GLN A 52 -2.47 -13.53 -11.91
C GLN A 52 -3.04 -12.88 -10.66
N ASP A 53 -3.57 -13.72 -9.78
CA ASP A 53 -4.24 -13.31 -8.56
C ASP A 53 -3.29 -12.95 -7.42
N PHE A 54 -2.05 -13.43 -7.47
CA PHE A 54 -1.03 -13.26 -6.44
C PHE A 54 0.25 -12.68 -7.02
N LEU A 55 1.00 -11.94 -6.21
CA LEU A 55 2.22 -11.24 -6.62
C LEU A 55 3.37 -12.18 -7.00
N VAL A 56 3.42 -13.39 -6.43
CA VAL A 56 4.54 -14.32 -6.63
C VAL A 56 4.03 -15.73 -6.89
N GLY A 57 4.38 -16.28 -8.05
CA GLY A 57 4.21 -17.71 -8.34
C GLY A 57 2.77 -18.21 -8.36
N ASN A 58 1.78 -17.32 -8.56
CA ASN A 58 0.34 -17.63 -8.50
C ASN A 58 -0.10 -18.35 -7.21
N GLN A 59 0.58 -18.07 -6.10
CA GLN A 59 0.23 -18.61 -4.78
C GLN A 59 0.31 -17.50 -3.75
N LEU A 60 -0.49 -17.63 -2.68
CA LEU A 60 -0.42 -16.72 -1.56
C LEU A 60 0.99 -16.73 -0.97
N SER A 61 1.62 -15.56 -0.99
CA SER A 61 2.96 -15.35 -0.49
C SER A 61 2.96 -14.29 0.60
N TRP A 62 4.08 -14.20 1.32
CA TRP A 62 4.27 -13.13 2.30
C TRP A 62 4.19 -11.73 1.69
N ALA A 63 4.51 -11.56 0.40
CA ALA A 63 4.39 -10.29 -0.28
C ALA A 63 2.93 -9.81 -0.37
N ASP A 64 1.99 -10.73 -0.59
CA ASP A 64 0.57 -10.42 -0.66
C ASP A 64 0.04 -10.00 0.72
N ILE A 65 0.46 -10.71 1.77
CA ILE A 65 0.08 -10.39 3.16
C ILE A 65 0.61 -9.00 3.55
N GLN A 66 1.88 -8.71 3.25
CA GLN A 66 2.47 -7.41 3.56
C GLN A 66 1.81 -6.27 2.79
N LEU A 67 1.44 -6.51 1.52
CA LEU A 67 0.74 -5.53 0.71
C LEU A 67 -0.64 -5.21 1.31
N LEU A 68 -1.37 -6.24 1.74
CA LEU A 68 -2.67 -6.10 2.37
C LEU A 68 -2.60 -5.29 3.68
N GLU A 69 -1.60 -5.58 4.52
CA GLU A 69 -1.35 -4.83 5.75
C GLU A 69 -1.17 -3.34 5.48
N VAL A 70 -0.32 -2.98 4.52
CA VAL A 70 -0.05 -1.58 4.18
C VAL A 70 -1.27 -0.90 3.54
N ILE A 71 -2.04 -1.64 2.75
CA ILE A 71 -3.30 -1.14 2.18
C ILE A 71 -4.27 -0.77 3.29
N PHE A 72 -4.50 -1.64 4.28
CA PHE A 72 -5.40 -1.33 5.39
C PHE A 72 -4.89 -0.14 6.22
N MET A 73 -3.60 -0.09 6.52
CA MET A 73 -3.00 1.06 7.21
C MET A 73 -3.21 2.38 6.44
N ALA A 74 -3.13 2.35 5.11
CA ALA A 74 -3.39 3.51 4.26
C ALA A 74 -4.88 3.86 4.18
N GLU A 75 -5.78 2.89 4.15
CA GLU A 75 -7.24 3.10 4.18
C GLU A 75 -7.71 3.71 5.50
N GLU A 76 -7.12 3.31 6.64
CA GLU A 76 -7.35 3.95 7.94
C GLU A 76 -6.97 5.45 7.93
N CYS A 77 -5.94 5.81 7.17
CA CYS A 77 -5.54 7.20 6.97
C CYS A 77 -6.46 7.94 5.99
N LYS A 78 -6.82 7.30 4.87
CA LYS A 78 -7.71 7.84 3.84
C LYS A 78 -8.48 6.71 3.14
N PRO A 79 -9.80 6.58 3.37
CA PRO A 79 -10.60 5.49 2.80
C PRO A 79 -10.65 5.45 1.27
N SER A 80 -10.39 6.57 0.59
CA SER A 80 -10.40 6.68 -0.87
C SER A 80 -9.02 6.49 -1.52
N VAL A 81 -8.03 6.00 -0.79
CA VAL A 81 -6.65 5.88 -1.30
C VAL A 81 -6.53 4.88 -2.46
N LEU A 82 -7.42 3.87 -2.52
CA LEU A 82 -7.40 2.82 -3.54
C LEU A 82 -8.30 3.08 -4.76
N THR A 83 -9.05 4.19 -4.82
CA THR A 83 -10.03 4.44 -5.89
C THR A 83 -9.43 4.44 -7.31
N GLY A 84 -8.12 4.62 -7.45
CA GLY A 84 -7.40 4.55 -8.75
C GLY A 84 -6.78 3.19 -9.09
N PHE A 85 -6.92 2.18 -8.23
CA PHE A 85 -6.18 0.91 -8.31
C PHE A 85 -7.13 -0.29 -8.29
N PRO A 86 -7.81 -0.59 -9.41
CA PRO A 86 -8.87 -1.60 -9.46
C PRO A 86 -8.35 -3.02 -9.19
N LEU A 87 -7.11 -3.37 -9.55
CA LEU A 87 -6.57 -4.70 -9.27
C LEU A 87 -6.25 -4.86 -7.79
N LEU A 88 -5.70 -3.82 -7.14
CA LEU A 88 -5.52 -3.81 -5.68
C LEU A 88 -6.86 -3.91 -4.93
N GLN A 89 -7.91 -3.23 -5.41
CA GLN A 89 -9.26 -3.39 -4.85
C GLN A 89 -9.83 -4.80 -5.04
N ALA A 90 -9.55 -5.43 -6.18
CA ALA A 90 -9.97 -6.81 -6.43
C ALA A 90 -9.29 -7.81 -5.49
N MET A 91 -8.04 -7.54 -5.05
CA MET A 91 -7.36 -8.38 -4.06
C MET A 91 -8.03 -8.32 -2.67
N LEU A 92 -8.56 -7.16 -2.27
CA LEU A 92 -9.28 -7.00 -1.00
C LEU A 92 -10.65 -7.71 -0.96
N SER A 93 -11.24 -7.89 -2.14
CA SER A 93 -12.61 -8.41 -2.29
C SER A 93 -12.67 -9.95 -2.36
N LYS A 94 -11.53 -10.63 -2.23
CA LYS A 94 -11.40 -12.09 -2.26
C LYS A 94 -11.30 -12.67 -0.87
#